data_AF-A0A2E5J9S7-F1
#
_entry.id   AF-A0A2E5J9S7-F1
#
_cell.length_a   1.000
_cell.length_b   1.000
_cell.length_c   1.000
_cell.angle_alpha   90.00
_cell.angle_beta   90.00
_cell.angle_gamma   90.00
#
_symmetry.space_group_name_H-M   'P 1'
#
loop_
_entity.id
_entity.type
_entity.pdbx_description
1 polymer ?
#
loop_
_entity_poly.entity_id
_entity_poly.type
_entity_poly.pdbx_seq_one_letter_code
_entity_poly.pdbx_strand_id
1 'polypeptide(L)'
;MDNYYTNPIVFIMTMIVSFFQFILIMRLLFEINRVNFYNPICQFVVKFTNPIINPFRLLPLNIGRIDLFIIIIIVLVTALKIYIPYSFSSFDFSLNTLIVFSFGKFIQDVLNIYWFLIIISAIGSWFHVFNDHPLFIVIDELCVPLYNVVRNYLPPLSGLDFSPIIILIMLKLTEMIIIPPIFNLAQNL
;
A
#
# COMPACT_ATOMS: atom_id res chain seq x y z
N MET A 1 32.71 2.24 -3.85
CA MET A 1 33.38 1.05 -3.28
C MET A 1 32.33 0.34 -2.45
N ASP A 2 31.85 -0.82 -2.91
CA ASP A 2 30.84 -1.59 -2.18
C ASP A 2 31.50 -2.19 -0.94
N ASN A 3 31.40 -1.47 0.17
CA ASN A 3 31.90 -1.96 1.45
C ASN A 3 31.01 -3.14 1.87
N TYR A 4 31.63 -4.29 2.18
CA TYR A 4 30.91 -5.49 2.64
C TYR A 4 29.91 -5.22 3.78
N TYR A 5 30.20 -4.21 4.62
CA TYR A 5 29.35 -3.77 5.72
C TYR A 5 28.24 -2.77 5.36
N THR A 6 28.34 -2.04 4.24
CA THR A 6 27.31 -1.05 3.88
C THR A 6 26.03 -1.72 3.41
N ASN A 7 26.12 -2.85 2.72
CA ASN A 7 24.95 -3.53 2.16
C ASN A 7 23.99 -4.06 3.25
N PRO A 8 24.44 -4.73 4.33
CA PRO A 8 23.56 -5.16 5.41
C PRO A 8 22.89 -3.99 6.14
N ILE A 9 23.62 -2.89 6.37
CA ILE A 9 23.08 -1.72 7.08
C ILE A 9 22.00 -1.04 6.24
N VAL A 10 22.27 -0.81 4.95
CA VAL A 10 21.31 -0.24 3.99
C VAL A 10 20.07 -1.11 3.90
N PHE A 11 20.22 -2.44 3.88
CA PHE A 11 19.09 -3.37 3.88
C PHE A 11 18.22 -3.21 5.13
N ILE A 12 18.80 -3.21 6.33
CA ILE A 12 18.06 -3.07 7.60
C ILE A 12 17.33 -1.72 7.65
N MET A 13 18.01 -0.62 7.29
CA MET A 13 17.40 0.71 7.25
C MET A 13 16.22 0.76 6.28
N THR A 14 16.42 0.27 5.05
CA THR A 14 15.37 0.23 4.03
C THR A 14 14.20 -0.64 4.45
N MET A 15 14.46 -1.77 5.13
CA MET A 15 13.42 -2.68 5.63
C MET A 15 12.57 -2.02 6.71
N ILE A 16 13.18 -1.34 7.69
CA ILE A 16 12.46 -0.62 8.75
C ILE A 16 11.55 0.46 8.14
N VAL A 17 12.08 1.25 7.20
CA VAL A 17 11.31 2.29 6.52
C VAL A 17 10.18 1.68 5.67
N SER A 18 10.43 0.56 4.99
CA SER A 18 9.43 -0.15 4.19
C SER A 18 8.29 -0.70 5.06
N PHE A 19 8.62 -1.27 6.22
CA PHE A 19 7.61 -1.75 7.17
C PHE A 19 6.77 -0.60 7.73
N PHE A 20 7.42 0.53 8.06
CA PHE A 20 6.70 1.73 8.50
C PHE A 20 5.77 2.28 7.40
N GLN A 21 6.26 2.36 6.15
CA GLN A 21 5.47 2.77 5.00
C GLN A 21 4.27 1.85 4.78
N PHE A 22 4.45 0.53 4.91
CA PHE A 22 3.36 -0.44 4.81
C PHE A 22 2.25 -0.14 5.82
N ILE A 23 2.58 0.12 7.10
CA ILE A 23 1.58 0.46 8.13
C ILE A 23 0.83 1.76 7.77
N LEU A 24 1.52 2.77 7.24
CA LEU A 24 0.88 4.01 6.80
C LEU A 24 -0.05 3.79 5.60
N ILE A 25 0.35 2.95 4.63
CA ILE A 25 -0.54 2.60 3.52
C ILE A 25 -1.76 1.85 4.04
N MET A 26 -1.59 0.88 4.94
CA MET A 26 -2.72 0.19 5.58
C MET A 26 -3.65 1.18 6.30
N ARG A 27 -3.10 2.19 6.97
CA ARG A 27 -3.88 3.26 7.61
C ARG A 27 -4.74 4.02 6.60
N LEU A 28 -4.17 4.38 5.45
CA LEU A 28 -4.89 5.04 4.36
C LEU A 28 -5.99 4.12 3.79
N LEU A 29 -5.69 2.85 3.56
CA LEU A 29 -6.65 1.88 3.04
C LEU A 29 -7.81 1.65 4.03
N PHE A 30 -7.54 1.60 5.34
CA PHE A 30 -8.60 1.49 6.35
C PHE A 30 -9.55 2.69 6.33
N GLU A 31 -9.02 3.89 6.11
CA GLU A 31 -9.82 5.12 6.02
C GLU A 31 -10.68 5.15 4.76
N ILE A 32 -10.10 4.81 3.60
CA ILE A 32 -10.80 4.77 2.31
C ILE A 32 -11.96 3.76 2.34
N ASN A 33 -11.71 2.55 2.87
CA ASN A 33 -12.66 1.45 2.88
C ASN A 33 -13.58 1.43 4.12
N ARG A 34 -13.37 2.34 5.08
CA ARG A 34 -14.12 2.40 6.35
C ARG A 34 -14.10 1.09 7.13
N VAL A 35 -12.90 0.52 7.22
CA VAL A 35 -12.66 -0.71 8.00
C VAL A 35 -13.11 -0.50 9.44
N ASN A 36 -13.75 -1.52 10.01
CA ASN A 36 -14.35 -1.43 11.33
C ASN A 36 -13.31 -1.12 12.42
N PHE A 37 -13.45 0.05 13.08
CA PHE A 37 -12.54 0.48 14.14
C PHE A 37 -12.63 -0.37 15.42
N TYR A 38 -13.65 -1.21 15.59
CA TYR A 38 -13.69 -2.18 16.68
C TYR A 38 -12.72 -3.35 16.46
N ASN A 39 -12.22 -3.54 15.24
CA ASN A 39 -11.25 -4.59 14.96
C ASN A 39 -9.88 -4.25 15.59
N PRO A 40 -9.25 -5.17 16.35
CA PRO A 40 -7.97 -4.90 17.02
C PRO A 40 -6.83 -4.58 16.04
N ILE A 41 -6.84 -5.13 14.83
CA ILE A 41 -5.84 -4.84 13.80
C ILE A 41 -5.97 -3.39 13.31
N CYS A 42 -7.21 -2.94 13.09
CA CYS A 42 -7.48 -1.55 12.75
C CYS A 42 -7.00 -0.62 13.86
N GLN A 43 -7.37 -0.90 15.12
CA GLN A 43 -6.93 -0.09 16.27
C GLN A 43 -5.41 -0.04 16.42
N PHE A 44 -4.72 -1.15 16.20
CA PHE A 44 -3.26 -1.20 16.26
C PHE A 44 -2.65 -0.24 15.23
N VAL A 45 -3.05 -0.34 13.96
CA VAL A 45 -2.53 0.52 12.88
C VAL A 45 -2.83 1.99 13.15
N VAL A 46 -4.07 2.31 13.56
CA VAL A 46 -4.46 3.68 13.91
C VAL A 46 -3.65 4.21 15.08
N LYS A 47 -3.53 3.44 16.17
CA LYS A 47 -2.79 3.86 17.37
C LYS A 47 -1.30 4.03 17.10
N PHE A 48 -0.72 3.19 16.25
CA PHE A 48 0.69 3.26 15.88
C PHE A 48 0.99 4.48 14.99
N THR A 49 0.08 4.84 14.08
CA THR A 49 0.28 5.94 13.12
C THR A 49 -0.17 7.30 13.65
N ASN A 50 -1.11 7.34 14.59
CA ASN A 50 -1.67 8.57 15.15
C ASN A 50 -0.63 9.57 15.71
N PRO A 51 0.42 9.18 16.45
CA PRO A 51 1.43 10.12 16.95
C PRO A 51 2.09 10.94 15.83
N ILE A 52 2.18 10.38 14.62
CA ILE A 52 2.82 10.99 13.46
C ILE A 52 1.81 11.81 12.66
N ILE A 53 0.56 11.35 12.56
CA ILE A 53 -0.50 12.03 11.78
C ILE A 53 -1.14 13.18 12.57
N ASN A 54 -1.38 13.01 13.88
CA ASN A 54 -2.11 13.98 14.70
C ASN A 54 -1.52 15.40 14.74
N PRO A 55 -0.19 15.60 14.80
CA PRO A 55 0.39 16.95 14.75
C PRO A 55 -0.02 17.74 13.50
N PHE A 56 -0.26 17.05 12.38
CA PHE A 56 -0.62 17.67 11.11
C PHE A 56 -2.13 17.89 10.94
N ARG A 57 -2.96 17.38 11.86
CA ARG A 57 -4.43 17.60 11.86
C ARG A 57 -4.84 19.04 12.17
N LEU A 58 -3.88 19.91 12.50
CA LEU A 58 -4.11 21.34 12.68
C LEU A 58 -4.47 22.04 11.36
N LEU A 59 -4.01 21.52 10.22
CA LEU A 59 -4.52 21.89 8.91
C LEU A 59 -5.49 20.80 8.43
N PRO A 60 -6.79 21.05 8.29
CA PRO A 60 -7.71 20.07 7.72
C PRO A 60 -7.62 20.09 6.19
N LEU A 61 -6.65 19.38 5.59
CA LEU A 61 -6.58 19.10 4.15
C LEU A 61 -7.36 17.82 3.80
N ASN A 62 -8.63 17.76 4.19
CA ASN A 62 -9.46 16.59 3.94
C ASN A 62 -10.30 16.81 2.67
N ILE A 63 -10.12 15.95 1.66
CA ILE A 63 -11.02 15.91 0.50
C ILE A 63 -11.96 14.72 0.67
N GLY A 64 -13.18 15.00 1.12
CA GLY A 64 -14.20 13.99 1.37
C GLY A 64 -13.80 13.00 2.45
N ARG A 65 -13.35 11.81 2.04
CA ARG A 65 -13.01 10.67 2.92
C ARG A 65 -11.49 10.42 3.05
N ILE A 66 -10.67 11.20 2.37
CA ILE A 66 -9.23 11.00 2.30
C ILE A 66 -8.55 12.17 2.98
N ASP A 67 -7.83 11.89 4.06
CA ASP A 67 -6.86 12.81 4.65
C ASP A 67 -5.62 12.91 3.73
N LEU A 68 -5.47 14.04 3.04
CA LEU A 68 -4.35 14.26 2.12
C LEU A 68 -3.00 14.29 2.85
N PHE A 69 -2.96 14.60 4.15
CA PHE A 69 -1.71 14.56 4.91
C PHE A 69 -1.15 13.15 4.99
N ILE A 70 -2.00 12.14 5.10
CA ILE A 70 -1.55 10.74 5.11
C ILE A 70 -0.83 10.42 3.80
N ILE A 71 -1.37 10.86 2.66
CA ILE A 71 -0.73 10.67 1.35
C ILE A 71 0.61 11.39 1.28
N ILE A 72 0.68 12.65 1.72
CA ILE A 72 1.93 13.42 1.73
C ILE A 72 2.99 12.72 2.59
N ILE A 73 2.63 12.29 3.80
CA ILE A 73 3.55 11.57 4.70
C ILE A 73 4.02 10.26 4.05
N ILE A 74 3.14 9.49 3.42
CA ILE A 74 3.52 8.25 2.73
C ILE A 74 4.51 8.55 1.60
N VAL A 75 4.26 9.59 0.79
CA VAL A 75 5.17 9.97 -0.31
C VAL A 75 6.54 10.38 0.24
N LEU A 76 6.60 11.15 1.33
CA LEU A 76 7.85 11.53 1.99
C LEU A 76 8.62 10.32 2.56
N VAL A 77 7.90 9.39 3.20
CA VAL A 77 8.50 8.13 3.69
C VAL A 77 9.00 7.27 2.53
N THR A 78 8.27 7.25 1.41
CA THR A 78 8.68 6.54 0.20
C THR A 78 9.93 7.17 -0.43
N ALA A 79 10.02 8.50 -0.43
CA ALA A 79 11.20 9.23 -0.87
C ALA A 79 12.41 8.89 -0.01
N LEU A 80 12.24 8.83 1.31
CA LEU A 80 13.28 8.40 2.23
C LEU A 80 13.69 6.95 1.98
N LYS A 81 12.73 6.04 1.75
CA LYS A 81 13.01 4.63 1.38
C LYS A 81 13.88 4.53 0.13
N ILE A 82 13.60 5.33 -0.89
CA ILE A 82 14.36 5.35 -2.14
C ILE A 82 15.74 5.99 -1.90
N TYR A 83 15.80 7.11 -1.21
CA TYR A 83 17.03 7.88 -1.02
C TYR A 83 18.13 7.10 -0.26
N ILE A 84 17.76 6.31 0.77
CA ILE A 84 18.72 5.57 1.61
C ILE A 84 19.74 4.79 0.76
N PRO A 85 19.37 3.78 -0.06
CA PRO A 85 20.35 2.99 -0.82
C PRO A 85 21.15 3.84 -1.80
N TYR A 86 20.54 4.85 -2.41
CA TYR A 86 21.22 5.68 -3.41
C TYR A 86 22.23 6.66 -2.80
N SER A 87 22.03 7.09 -1.55
CA SER A 87 23.01 7.93 -0.84
C SER A 87 24.36 7.24 -0.60
N PHE A 88 24.41 5.90 -0.67
CA PHE A 88 25.65 5.11 -0.60
C PHE A 88 26.22 4.77 -1.98
N SER A 89 25.50 5.13 -3.05
CA SER A 89 25.93 5.02 -4.43
C SER A 89 26.45 6.38 -4.93
N SER A 90 27.15 6.38 -6.06
CA SER A 90 27.59 7.64 -6.71
C SER A 90 26.48 8.30 -7.56
N PHE A 91 25.23 7.89 -7.37
CA PHE A 91 24.09 8.38 -8.15
C PHE A 91 23.37 9.50 -7.40
N ASP A 92 23.36 10.69 -7.99
CA ASP A 92 22.64 11.83 -7.45
C ASP A 92 21.20 11.87 -7.96
N PHE A 93 20.25 12.09 -7.05
CA PHE A 93 18.84 12.32 -7.40
C PHE A 93 18.52 13.81 -7.39
N SER A 94 17.92 14.30 -8.48
CA SER A 94 17.22 15.58 -8.43
C SER A 94 16.02 15.44 -7.49
N LEU A 95 15.71 16.51 -6.74
CA LEU A 95 14.57 16.52 -5.81
C LEU A 95 13.25 16.26 -6.54
N ASN A 96 13.12 16.74 -7.78
CA ASN A 96 11.94 16.56 -8.62
C ASN A 96 11.77 15.10 -9.03
N THR A 97 12.85 14.46 -9.51
CA THR A 97 12.87 13.03 -9.85
C THR A 97 12.48 12.20 -8.63
N LEU A 98 13.06 12.49 -7.47
CA LEU A 98 12.78 11.74 -6.23
C LEU A 98 11.30 11.79 -5.86
N ILE A 99 10.67 12.97 -5.90
CA ILE A 99 9.25 13.12 -5.53
C ILE A 99 8.34 12.37 -6.51
N VAL A 100 8.53 12.53 -7.82
CA VAL A 100 7.71 11.83 -8.83
C VAL A 100 7.90 10.31 -8.73
N PHE A 101 9.14 9.86 -8.59
CA PHE A 101 9.44 8.43 -8.45
C PHE A 101 8.81 7.85 -7.19
N SER A 102 8.86 8.60 -6.08
CA SER A 102 8.24 8.21 -4.81
C SER A 102 6.73 8.10 -4.90
N PHE A 103 6.09 9.02 -5.62
CA PHE A 103 4.65 8.97 -5.84
C PHE A 103 4.26 7.75 -6.70
N GLY A 104 4.97 7.49 -7.80
CA GLY A 104 4.76 6.29 -8.60
C GLY A 104 5.00 5.01 -7.80
N LYS A 105 6.04 5.00 -6.96
CA LYS A 105 6.37 3.85 -6.12
C LYS A 105 5.31 3.61 -5.03
N PHE A 106 4.75 4.66 -4.44
CA PHE A 106 3.62 4.56 -3.53
C PHE A 106 2.40 3.91 -4.19
N ILE A 107 2.02 4.35 -5.41
CA ILE A 107 0.91 3.74 -6.16
C ILE A 107 1.19 2.26 -6.42
N GLN A 108 2.41 1.93 -6.85
CA GLN A 108 2.82 0.54 -7.08
C GLN A 108 2.71 -0.29 -5.79
N ASP A 109 3.14 0.25 -4.65
CA ASP A 109 3.08 -0.44 -3.36
C ASP A 109 1.62 -0.67 -2.91
N VAL A 110 0.70 0.27 -3.17
CA VAL A 110 -0.74 0.08 -2.94
C VAL A 110 -1.31 -1.06 -3.80
N LEU A 111 -0.99 -1.08 -5.10
CA LEU A 111 -1.44 -2.14 -6.01
C LEU A 111 -0.91 -3.51 -5.57
N ASN A 112 0.37 -3.59 -5.18
CA ASN A 112 0.98 -4.82 -4.67
C ASN A 112 0.32 -5.28 -3.36
N ILE A 113 0.03 -4.37 -2.43
CA ILE A 113 -0.68 -4.69 -1.19
C ILE A 113 -2.05 -5.29 -1.52
N TYR A 114 -2.83 -4.68 -2.40
CA TYR A 114 -4.11 -5.24 -2.84
C TYR A 114 -3.96 -6.60 -3.52
N TRP A 115 -2.92 -6.80 -4.33
CA TRP A 115 -2.65 -8.07 -4.97
C TRP A 115 -2.45 -9.19 -3.93
N PHE A 116 -1.67 -8.94 -2.88
CA PHE A 116 -1.51 -9.90 -1.78
C PHE A 116 -2.79 -10.06 -0.93
N LEU A 117 -3.51 -8.97 -0.63
CA LEU A 117 -4.76 -9.03 0.12
C LEU A 117 -5.81 -9.91 -0.58
N ILE A 118 -5.94 -9.79 -1.90
CA ILE A 118 -6.88 -10.60 -2.69
C ILE A 118 -6.50 -12.09 -2.63
N ILE A 119 -5.21 -12.42 -2.70
CA ILE A 119 -4.76 -13.81 -2.54
C ILE A 119 -5.09 -14.34 -1.15
N ILE A 120 -4.80 -13.58 -0.10
CA ILE A 120 -5.08 -13.99 1.27
C ILE A 120 -6.59 -14.16 1.50
N SER A 121 -7.40 -13.23 0.99
CA SER A 121 -8.87 -13.31 1.03
C SER A 121 -9.40 -14.54 0.27
N ALA A 122 -8.87 -14.80 -0.93
CA ALA A 122 -9.27 -15.96 -1.73
C ALA A 122 -8.96 -17.29 -1.02
N ILE A 123 -7.74 -17.41 -0.46
CA ILE A 123 -7.35 -18.58 0.33
C ILE A 123 -8.25 -18.68 1.57
N GLY A 124 -8.48 -17.57 2.27
CA GLY A 124 -9.37 -17.50 3.43
C GLY A 124 -10.78 -18.01 3.14
N SER A 125 -11.34 -17.64 1.98
CA SER A 125 -12.69 -18.02 1.56
C SER A 125 -12.88 -19.53 1.37
N TRP A 126 -11.81 -20.28 1.09
CA TRP A 126 -11.86 -21.73 0.94
C TRP A 126 -11.93 -22.47 2.28
N PHE A 127 -11.48 -21.84 3.36
CA PHE A 127 -11.39 -22.44 4.68
C PHE A 127 -12.24 -21.65 5.68
N HIS A 128 -13.43 -22.17 6.00
CA HIS A 128 -14.39 -21.55 6.92
C HIS A 128 -13.82 -21.19 8.31
N VAL A 129 -12.75 -21.86 8.77
CA VAL A 129 -12.07 -21.58 10.04
C VAL A 129 -11.56 -20.14 10.14
N PHE A 130 -11.29 -19.49 9.01
CA PHE A 130 -10.74 -18.13 9.00
C PHE A 130 -11.78 -17.02 9.03
N ASN A 131 -13.07 -17.32 8.80
CA ASN A 131 -14.12 -16.30 8.63
C ASN A 131 -14.28 -15.39 9.86
N ASP A 132 -14.06 -15.92 11.07
CA ASP A 132 -14.22 -15.18 12.32
C ASP A 132 -12.92 -14.56 12.85
N HIS A 133 -11.79 -14.82 12.19
CA HIS A 133 -10.50 -14.33 12.67
C HIS A 133 -10.34 -12.83 12.36
N PRO A 134 -9.99 -11.98 13.36
CA PRO A 134 -9.99 -10.52 13.20
C PRO A 134 -9.20 -10.00 11.99
N LEU A 135 -8.07 -10.64 11.67
CA LEU A 135 -7.27 -10.28 10.50
C LEU A 135 -8.00 -10.55 9.17
N PHE A 136 -8.70 -11.67 9.03
CA PHE A 136 -9.41 -12.01 7.81
C PHE A 136 -10.63 -11.11 7.59
N ILE A 137 -11.33 -10.75 8.67
CA ILE A 137 -12.42 -9.75 8.62
C ILE A 137 -11.93 -8.43 8.01
N VAL A 138 -10.76 -7.92 8.44
CA VAL A 138 -10.19 -6.68 7.89
C VAL A 138 -9.78 -6.84 6.43
N ILE A 139 -9.18 -7.97 6.08
CA ILE A 139 -8.77 -8.25 4.70
C ILE A 139 -9.99 -8.30 3.79
N ASP A 140 -11.07 -8.94 4.22
CA ASP A 140 -12.30 -9.02 3.45
C ASP A 140 -12.95 -7.63 3.31
N GLU A 141 -13.05 -6.84 4.39
CA GLU A 141 -13.53 -5.45 4.33
C GLU A 141 -12.72 -4.60 3.33
N LEU A 142 -11.40 -4.78 3.27
CA LEU A 142 -10.54 -4.10 2.30
C LEU A 142 -10.78 -4.57 0.86
N CYS A 143 -11.04 -5.86 0.65
CA CYS A 143 -11.19 -6.45 -0.68
C CYS A 143 -12.60 -6.32 -1.24
N VAL A 144 -13.63 -6.20 -0.40
CA VAL A 144 -15.06 -6.15 -0.78
C VAL A 144 -15.33 -5.14 -1.91
N PRO A 145 -14.80 -3.90 -1.90
CA PRO A 145 -15.05 -2.97 -3.00
C PRO A 145 -14.55 -3.47 -4.36
N LEU A 146 -13.38 -4.13 -4.40
CA LEU A 146 -12.84 -4.73 -5.63
C LEU A 146 -13.66 -5.96 -6.05
N TYR A 147 -14.03 -6.81 -5.10
CA TYR A 147 -14.89 -7.97 -5.36
C TYR A 147 -16.25 -7.57 -5.91
N ASN A 148 -16.88 -6.53 -5.35
CA ASN A 148 -18.19 -6.05 -5.79
C ASN A 148 -18.14 -5.58 -7.25
N VAL A 149 -17.07 -4.90 -7.67
CA VAL A 149 -16.93 -4.47 -9.08
C VAL A 149 -17.00 -5.67 -10.03
N VAL A 150 -16.33 -6.78 -9.71
CA VAL A 150 -16.32 -7.97 -10.58
C VAL A 150 -17.58 -8.82 -10.43
N ARG A 151 -18.02 -9.06 -9.19
CA ARG A 151 -19.20 -9.90 -8.89
C ARG A 151 -20.51 -9.31 -9.44
N ASN A 152 -20.54 -8.00 -9.69
CA ASN A 152 -21.66 -7.36 -10.40
C ASN A 152 -21.81 -7.84 -11.85
N TYR A 153 -20.74 -8.32 -12.50
CA TYR A 153 -20.76 -8.84 -13.87
C TYR A 153 -20.66 -10.36 -13.94
N LEU A 154 -19.95 -10.98 -13.00
CA LEU A 154 -19.69 -12.42 -12.94
C LEU A 154 -20.01 -12.92 -11.52
N PRO A 155 -21.29 -13.24 -11.24
CA PRO A 155 -21.66 -13.82 -9.95
C PRO A 155 -20.94 -15.16 -9.75
N PRO A 156 -20.66 -15.57 -8.50
CA PRO A 156 -19.96 -16.81 -8.22
C PRO A 156 -20.73 -18.01 -8.79
N LEU A 157 -20.05 -18.81 -9.61
CA LEU A 157 -20.63 -20.00 -10.25
C LEU A 157 -20.30 -21.23 -9.40
N SER A 158 -21.33 -21.98 -8.99
CA SER A 158 -21.18 -23.29 -8.33
C SER A 158 -20.44 -23.29 -6.99
N GLY A 159 -20.48 -22.20 -6.22
CA GLY A 159 -19.90 -22.12 -4.87
C GLY A 159 -18.38 -21.89 -4.83
N LEU A 160 -17.70 -21.87 -5.99
CA LEU A 160 -16.31 -21.43 -6.13
C LEU A 160 -16.28 -20.02 -6.71
N ASP A 161 -15.62 -19.10 -6.00
CA ASP A 161 -15.48 -17.73 -6.47
C ASP A 161 -14.22 -17.57 -7.34
N PHE A 162 -14.41 -17.33 -8.63
CA PHE A 162 -13.34 -17.04 -9.59
C PHE A 162 -13.04 -15.54 -9.72
N SER A 163 -13.80 -14.67 -9.04
CA SER A 163 -13.55 -13.23 -8.97
C SER A 163 -12.11 -12.87 -8.56
N PRO A 164 -11.44 -13.58 -7.62
CA PRO A 164 -10.07 -13.24 -7.25
C PRO A 164 -9.11 -13.25 -8.43
N ILE A 165 -9.23 -14.25 -9.33
CA ILE A 165 -8.34 -14.37 -10.50
C ILE A 165 -8.49 -13.15 -11.41
N ILE A 166 -9.73 -12.74 -11.68
CA ILE A 166 -10.03 -11.59 -12.52
C ILE A 166 -9.48 -10.31 -11.90
N ILE A 167 -9.66 -10.13 -10.59
CA ILE A 167 -9.14 -8.96 -9.87
C ILE A 167 -7.61 -8.92 -9.90
N LEU A 168 -6.93 -10.05 -9.69
CA LEU A 168 -5.47 -10.12 -9.73
C LEU A 168 -4.93 -9.75 -11.12
N ILE A 169 -5.59 -10.21 -12.19
CA ILE A 169 -5.25 -9.82 -13.57
C ILE A 169 -5.47 -8.33 -13.76
N MET A 170 -6.61 -7.78 -13.35
CA MET A 170 -6.93 -6.35 -13.47
C MET A 170 -5.94 -5.47 -12.70
N LEU A 171 -5.58 -5.84 -11.47
CA LEU A 171 -4.57 -5.15 -10.68
C LEU A 171 -3.21 -5.17 -11.39
N LYS A 172 -2.80 -6.31 -11.95
CA LYS A 172 -1.50 -6.41 -12.61
C LYS A 172 -1.46 -5.64 -13.93
N LEU A 173 -2.54 -5.68 -14.72
CA LEU A 173 -2.68 -4.86 -15.92
C LEU A 173 -2.66 -3.37 -15.58
N THR A 174 -3.35 -2.97 -14.51
CA THR A 174 -3.36 -1.59 -14.01
C THR A 174 -1.93 -1.14 -13.66
N GLU A 175 -1.18 -1.98 -12.95
CA GLU A 175 0.22 -1.70 -12.63
C GLU A 175 1.08 -1.54 -13.90
N MET A 176 0.94 -2.47 -14.86
CA MET A 176 1.70 -2.45 -16.12
C MET A 176 1.39 -1.23 -16.99
N ILE A 177 0.18 -0.69 -16.92
CA ILE A 177 -0.23 0.47 -17.73
C ILE A 177 0.13 1.79 -17.03
N ILE A 178 -0.10 1.89 -15.72
CA ILE A 178 0.00 3.16 -14.98
C ILE A 178 1.42 3.46 -14.52
N ILE A 179 2.18 2.46 -14.07
CA ILE A 179 3.48 2.69 -13.41
C ILE A 179 4.58 3.13 -14.40
N PRO A 180 4.78 2.46 -15.56
CA PRO A 180 5.88 2.83 -16.46
C PRO A 180 5.84 4.29 -16.95
N PRO A 181 4.68 4.86 -17.36
CA PRO A 181 4.62 6.28 -17.72
C PRO A 181 5.10 7.23 -16.62
N ILE A 182 4.76 6.96 -15.35
CA ILE A 182 5.16 7.79 -14.22
C ILE A 182 6.67 7.74 -14.01
N PHE A 183 7.27 6.55 -14.10
CA PHE A 183 8.72 6.40 -13.96
C PHE A 183 9.48 6.99 -15.14
N ASN A 184 8.96 6.86 -16.36
CA ASN A 184 9.53 7.52 -17.53
C ASN A 184 9.49 9.04 -17.39
N LEU A 185 8.41 9.61 -16.83
CA LEU A 185 8.34 11.04 -16.53
C LEU A 185 9.43 11.45 -15.53
N ALA A 186 9.62 10.68 -14.46
CA ALA A 186 10.63 10.96 -13.45
C ALA A 186 12.06 10.97 -14.02
N GLN A 187 12.37 10.07 -14.96
CA GLN A 187 13.70 9.99 -15.60
C GLN A 187 14.01 11.17 -16.52
N ASN A 188 12.98 11.88 -17.01
CA ASN A 188 13.12 13.02 -17.90
C ASN A 188 13.19 14.37 -17.17
N LEU A 189 13.12 14.36 -15.84
CA LEU A 189 13.23 15.54 -14.96
C LEU A 189 14.63 15.63 -14.37
#